data_AF-A0A372MH45-F1
#
_entry.id   AF-A0A372MH45-F1
#
_cell.length_a   1.000
_cell.length_b   1.000
_cell.length_c   1.000
_cell.angle_alpha   90.00
_cell.angle_beta   90.00
_cell.angle_gamma   90.00
#
_symmetry.space_group_name_H-M   'P 1'
#
loop_
_entity.id
_entity.type
_entity.pdbx_description
1 polymer ?
#
loop_
_entity_poly.entity_id
_entity_poly.type
_entity_poly.pdbx_seq_one_letter_code
_entity_poly.pdbx_strand_id
1 'polypeptide(L)'
;MEQKEKIVKIAKSVGIFLLGALLVYAIMSFTVVNNLKADNVELAKALDTSRYEAPRLLEDAKAQSESGNYSKAKLTLTTLFENQPGSQEAAEGRALLMTIEDEELAANNRWEAALPQIREEWFNTMSEKLLAESDEERLELEKNLNKIITDAWDKAKSKVREEWATEG
;
A
#
# COMPACT_ATOMS: atom_id res chain seq x y z
N MET A 1 -29.66 61.42 52.84
CA MET A 1 -28.75 60.32 53.24
C MET A 1 -29.34 58.93 52.96
N GLU A 2 -30.66 58.74 53.04
CA GLU A 2 -31.33 57.43 52.96
C GLU A 2 -31.23 56.67 51.61
N GLN A 3 -31.16 57.37 50.47
CA GLN A 3 -31.07 56.69 49.16
C GLN A 3 -29.68 56.08 48.88
N LYS A 4 -28.60 56.70 49.37
CA LYS A 4 -27.24 56.19 49.16
C LYS A 4 -27.02 54.85 49.88
N GLU A 5 -27.61 54.68 51.07
CA GLU A 5 -27.54 53.41 51.80
C GLU A 5 -28.30 52.27 51.11
N LYS A 6 -29.47 52.55 50.53
CA LYS A 6 -30.24 51.55 49.75
C LYS A 6 -29.47 51.08 48.52
N ILE A 7 -28.84 52.00 47.78
CA ILE A 7 -28.02 51.68 46.60
C ILE A 7 -26.79 50.84 46.98
N VAL A 8 -26.10 51.17 48.07
CA VAL A 8 -24.94 50.39 48.55
C VAL A 8 -25.35 48.99 48.98
N LYS A 9 -26.53 48.83 49.60
CA LYS A 9 -27.03 47.51 50.03
C LYS A 9 -27.38 46.62 48.84
N ILE A 10 -28.01 47.17 47.79
CA ILE A 10 -28.32 46.46 46.54
C ILE A 10 -27.03 46.13 45.76
N ALA A 11 -26.08 47.05 45.67
CA ALA A 11 -24.80 46.80 45.02
C ALA A 11 -24.01 45.66 45.71
N LYS A 12 -24.02 45.62 47.05
CA LYS A 12 -23.44 44.51 47.82
C LYS A 12 -24.16 43.18 47.57
N SER A 13 -25.48 43.16 47.53
CA SER A 13 -26.22 41.91 47.25
C SER A 13 -25.98 41.40 45.83
N VAL A 14 -25.97 42.29 44.83
CA VAL A 14 -25.68 41.94 43.43
C VAL A 14 -24.23 41.47 43.27
N GLY A 15 -23.27 42.11 43.94
CA GLY A 15 -21.88 41.70 43.94
C GLY A 15 -21.66 40.30 44.52
N ILE A 16 -22.35 39.96 45.61
CA ILE A 16 -22.30 38.61 46.22
C ILE A 16 -22.93 37.57 45.29
N PHE A 17 -24.04 37.89 44.62
CA PHE A 17 -24.68 37.01 43.65
C PHE A 17 -23.78 36.74 42.43
N LEU A 18 -23.12 37.77 41.89
CA LEU A 18 -22.19 37.63 40.78
C LEU A 18 -20.96 36.80 41.16
N LEU A 19 -20.38 37.04 42.34
CA LEU A 19 -19.28 36.24 42.87
C LEU A 19 -19.68 34.77 43.06
N GLY A 20 -20.87 34.51 43.59
CA GLY A 20 -21.41 33.15 43.75
C GLY A 20 -21.59 32.43 42.42
N ALA A 21 -22.18 33.09 41.41
CA ALA A 21 -22.37 32.51 40.08
C ALA A 21 -21.04 32.19 39.37
N LEU A 22 -20.03 33.06 39.53
CA LEU A 22 -18.71 32.87 38.95
C LEU A 22 -17.96 31.69 39.61
N LEU A 23 -18.15 31.51 40.92
CA LEU A 23 -17.63 30.36 41.67
C LEU A 23 -18.27 29.04 41.23
N VAL A 24 -19.59 29.00 41.07
CA VAL A 24 -20.30 27.82 40.55
C VAL A 24 -19.85 27.49 39.13
N TYR A 25 -19.70 28.50 38.26
CA TYR A 25 -19.19 28.32 36.90
C TYR A 25 -17.77 27.76 36.88
N ALA A 26 -16.87 28.28 37.73
CA ALA A 26 -15.50 27.80 37.83
C ALA A 26 -15.44 26.34 38.32
N ILE A 27 -16.22 25.98 39.35
CA ILE A 27 -16.30 24.61 39.88
C ILE A 27 -16.85 23.66 38.81
N MET A 28 -17.94 24.03 38.13
CA MET A 28 -18.54 23.23 37.07
C MET A 28 -17.58 23.06 35.89
N SER A 29 -16.92 24.13 35.45
CA SER A 29 -15.94 24.09 34.36
C SER A 29 -14.75 23.19 34.70
N PHE A 30 -14.22 23.30 35.91
CA PHE A 30 -13.10 22.46 36.35
C PHE A 30 -13.50 20.98 36.47
N THR A 31 -14.67 20.70 37.04
CA THR A 31 -15.19 19.33 37.21
C THR A 31 -15.49 18.67 35.87
N VAL A 32 -16.18 19.38 34.96
CA VAL A 32 -16.49 18.88 33.61
C VAL A 32 -15.21 18.63 32.82
N VAL A 33 -14.24 19.55 32.84
CA VAL A 33 -12.98 19.38 32.11
C VAL A 33 -12.15 18.21 32.66
N ASN A 34 -12.14 18.01 33.99
CA ASN A 34 -11.40 16.90 34.59
C ASN A 34 -12.09 15.55 34.33
N ASN A 35 -13.42 15.48 34.41
CA ASN A 35 -14.16 14.26 34.08
C ASN A 35 -14.00 13.90 32.60
N LEU A 36 -14.14 14.87 31.68
CA LEU A 36 -13.92 14.63 30.25
C LEU A 36 -12.50 14.15 29.94
N LYS A 37 -11.48 14.63 30.67
CA LYS A 37 -10.11 14.12 30.55
C LYS A 37 -9.97 12.69 31.08
N ALA A 38 -10.60 12.37 32.21
CA ALA A 38 -10.59 11.03 32.78
C ALA A 38 -11.30 10.03 31.84
N ASP A 39 -12.48 10.38 31.34
CA ASP A 39 -13.26 9.57 30.42
C ASP A 39 -12.51 9.32 29.10
N ASN A 40 -11.84 10.36 28.56
CA ASN A 40 -11.01 10.19 27.35
C ASN A 40 -9.82 9.25 27.57
N VAL A 41 -9.20 9.28 28.75
CA VAL A 41 -8.09 8.38 29.09
C VAL A 41 -8.61 6.95 29.26
N GLU A 42 -9.79 6.77 29.85
CA GLU A 42 -10.43 5.46 29.99
C GLU A 42 -10.85 4.88 28.63
N LEU A 43 -11.47 5.69 27.77
CA LEU A 43 -11.78 5.29 26.39
C LEU A 43 -10.51 4.92 25.63
N ALA A 44 -9.43 5.68 25.75
CA ALA A 44 -8.17 5.36 25.08
C ALA A 44 -7.62 4.01 25.54
N LYS A 45 -7.69 3.70 26.85
CA LYS A 45 -7.28 2.39 27.39
C LYS A 45 -8.18 1.25 26.91
N ALA A 46 -9.50 1.45 26.88
CA ALA A 46 -10.43 0.46 26.36
C ALA A 46 -10.22 0.20 24.86
N LEU A 47 -9.92 1.25 24.09
CA LEU A 47 -9.62 1.14 22.67
C LEU A 47 -8.30 0.41 22.42
N ASP A 48 -7.30 0.66 23.26
CA ASP A 48 -6.02 -0.05 23.20
C ASP A 48 -6.17 -1.51 23.60
N THR A 49 -6.94 -1.80 24.65
CA THR A 49 -7.21 -3.17 25.12
C THR A 49 -7.97 -3.98 24.07
N SER A 50 -9.05 -3.40 23.52
CA SER A 50 -9.88 -4.06 22.49
C SER A 50 -9.17 -4.26 21.14
N ARG A 51 -8.04 -3.58 20.91
CA ARG A 51 -7.18 -3.85 19.75
C ARG A 51 -6.39 -5.14 19.86
N TYR A 52 -6.13 -5.61 21.09
CA TYR A 52 -5.34 -6.80 21.37
C TYR A 52 -6.14 -7.91 22.03
N GLU A 53 -7.47 -7.84 21.94
CA GLU A 53 -8.34 -8.92 22.37
C GLU A 53 -8.13 -10.16 21.50
N ALA A 54 -7.82 -11.27 22.16
CA ALA A 54 -7.52 -12.55 21.51
C ALA A 54 -8.58 -13.01 20.49
N PRO A 55 -9.90 -12.97 20.80
CA PRO A 55 -10.94 -13.38 19.87
C PRO A 55 -10.97 -12.54 18.59
N ARG A 56 -10.83 -11.22 18.73
CA ARG A 56 -10.83 -10.30 17.60
C ARG A 56 -9.63 -10.52 16.68
N LEU A 57 -8.43 -10.63 17.26
CA LEU A 57 -7.22 -10.88 16.47
C LEU A 57 -7.30 -12.20 15.71
N LEU A 58 -7.88 -13.24 16.32
CA LEU A 58 -8.10 -14.51 15.63
C LEU A 58 -9.15 -14.40 14.52
N GLU A 59 -10.25 -13.69 14.73
CA GLU A 59 -11.29 -13.46 13.72
C GLU A 59 -10.74 -12.65 12.53
N ASP A 60 -10.01 -11.56 12.81
CA ASP A 60 -9.33 -10.75 11.80
C ASP A 60 -8.33 -11.60 11.00
N ALA A 61 -7.56 -12.45 11.67
CA ALA A 61 -6.63 -13.36 11.00
C ALA A 61 -7.35 -14.40 10.12
N LYS A 62 -8.46 -14.98 10.58
CA LYS A 62 -9.28 -15.92 9.80
C LYS A 62 -9.84 -15.24 8.54
N ALA A 63 -10.43 -14.05 8.68
CA ALA A 63 -10.97 -13.29 7.54
C ALA A 63 -9.86 -12.88 6.54
N GLN A 64 -8.67 -12.52 7.03
CA GLN A 64 -7.51 -12.22 6.18
C GLN A 64 -7.01 -13.46 5.45
N SER A 65 -7.02 -14.63 6.09
CA SER A 65 -6.67 -15.91 5.46
C SER A 65 -7.69 -16.29 4.38
N GLU A 66 -8.98 -16.18 4.67
CA GLU A 66 -10.06 -16.50 3.71
C GLU A 66 -10.06 -15.58 2.48
N SER A 67 -9.63 -14.32 2.65
CA SER A 67 -9.45 -13.38 1.53
C SER A 67 -8.12 -13.57 0.78
N GLY A 68 -7.30 -14.57 1.13
CA GLY A 68 -6.01 -14.84 0.52
C GLY A 68 -4.91 -13.86 0.91
N ASN A 69 -5.13 -13.01 1.92
CA ASN A 69 -4.15 -12.05 2.42
C ASN A 69 -3.28 -12.66 3.53
N TYR A 70 -2.54 -13.70 3.18
CA TYR A 70 -1.73 -14.49 4.11
C TYR A 70 -0.68 -13.64 4.85
N SER A 71 -0.09 -12.65 4.19
CA SER A 71 0.87 -11.73 4.83
C SER A 71 0.25 -10.96 6.00
N LYS A 72 -0.96 -10.41 5.81
CA LYS A 72 -1.68 -9.73 6.91
C LYS A 72 -2.12 -10.73 7.97
N ALA A 73 -2.64 -11.88 7.56
CA ALA A 73 -3.08 -12.92 8.50
C ALA A 73 -1.95 -13.33 9.45
N LYS A 74 -0.74 -13.57 8.92
CA LYS A 74 0.45 -13.86 9.71
C LYS A 74 0.81 -12.74 10.67
N LEU A 75 0.77 -11.48 10.24
CA LEU A 75 1.07 -10.33 11.11
C LEU A 75 0.06 -10.19 12.26
N THR A 76 -1.22 -10.40 11.98
CA THR A 76 -2.29 -10.41 12.98
C THR A 76 -2.11 -11.58 13.97
N LEU A 77 -1.74 -12.77 13.47
CA LEU A 77 -1.43 -13.93 14.31
C LEU A 77 -0.18 -13.71 15.18
N THR A 78 0.87 -13.09 14.64
CA THR A 78 2.05 -12.69 15.45
C THR A 78 1.63 -11.77 16.58
N THR A 79 0.77 -10.79 16.29
CA THR A 79 0.23 -9.86 17.30
C THR A 79 -0.56 -10.62 18.37
N LEU A 80 -1.37 -11.62 17.99
CA LEU A 80 -2.08 -12.49 18.91
C LEU A 80 -1.12 -13.28 19.82
N PHE A 81 -0.06 -13.85 19.25
CA PHE A 81 0.90 -14.64 20.03
C PHE A 81 1.75 -13.80 20.98
N GLU A 82 2.10 -12.57 20.58
CA GLU A 82 2.88 -11.65 21.41
C GLU A 82 2.07 -11.13 22.60
N ASN A 83 0.79 -10.78 22.37
CA ASN A 83 -0.05 -10.14 23.39
C ASN A 83 -0.86 -11.14 24.22
N GLN A 84 -1.18 -12.32 23.68
CA GLN A 84 -2.04 -13.32 24.33
C GLN A 84 -1.49 -14.75 24.19
N PRO A 85 -0.21 -15.03 24.53
CA PRO A 85 0.46 -16.30 24.22
C PRO A 85 -0.19 -17.55 24.83
N GLY A 86 -0.93 -17.40 25.92
CA GLY A 86 -1.57 -18.49 26.66
C GLY A 86 -3.08 -18.63 26.43
N SER A 87 -3.68 -17.82 25.53
CA SER A 87 -5.11 -17.90 25.27
C SER A 87 -5.46 -19.12 24.40
N GLN A 88 -6.72 -19.56 24.46
CA GLN A 88 -7.20 -20.63 23.58
C GLN A 88 -7.12 -20.19 22.10
N GLU A 89 -7.38 -18.91 21.84
CA GLU A 89 -7.30 -18.33 20.52
C GLU A 89 -5.88 -18.36 19.95
N ALA A 90 -4.85 -18.20 20.79
CA ALA A 90 -3.47 -18.37 20.36
C ALA A 90 -3.16 -19.83 19.98
N ALA A 91 -3.79 -20.82 20.63
CA ALA A 91 -3.66 -22.22 20.22
C ALA A 91 -4.35 -22.46 18.87
N GLU A 92 -5.57 -21.93 18.67
CA GLU A 92 -6.26 -21.98 17.38
C GLU A 92 -5.49 -21.22 16.28
N GLY A 93 -4.92 -20.07 16.62
CA GLY A 93 -4.12 -19.25 15.71
C GLY A 93 -2.87 -19.96 15.22
N ARG A 94 -2.25 -20.83 16.03
CA ARG A 94 -1.13 -21.67 15.60
C ARG A 94 -1.55 -22.70 14.56
N ALA A 95 -2.72 -23.31 14.73
CA ALA A 95 -3.27 -24.23 13.74
C ALA A 95 -3.57 -23.49 12.42
N LEU A 96 -4.14 -22.28 12.51
CA LEU A 96 -4.35 -21.43 11.32
C LEU A 96 -3.03 -21.06 10.64
N LEU A 97 -1.99 -20.70 11.41
CA LEU A 97 -0.66 -20.38 10.85
C LEU A 97 -0.09 -21.57 10.05
N MET A 98 -0.19 -22.79 10.59
CA MET A 98 0.25 -23.99 9.88
C MET A 98 -0.49 -24.19 8.56
N THR A 99 -1.82 -24.03 8.55
CA THR A 99 -2.61 -24.12 7.31
C THR A 99 -2.16 -23.08 6.28
N ILE A 100 -1.92 -21.84 6.71
CA ILE A 100 -1.43 -20.78 5.82
C ILE A 100 -0.04 -21.14 5.24
N GLU A 101 0.86 -21.66 6.07
CA GLU A 101 2.20 -22.07 5.63
C GLU A 101 2.15 -23.24 4.64
N ASP A 102 1.28 -24.22 4.87
CA ASP A 102 1.06 -25.34 3.95
C ASP A 102 0.48 -24.87 2.60
N GLU A 103 -0.48 -23.93 2.63
CA GLU A 103 -1.06 -23.34 1.42
C GLU A 103 -0.02 -22.53 0.62
N GLU A 104 0.79 -21.73 1.28
CA GLU A 104 1.88 -20.98 0.64
C GLU A 104 2.95 -21.92 0.06
N LEU A 105 3.31 -22.98 0.79
CA LEU A 105 4.26 -23.98 0.29
C LEU A 105 3.69 -24.71 -0.93
N ALA A 106 2.42 -25.10 -0.90
CA ALA A 106 1.75 -25.72 -2.04
C ALA A 106 1.69 -24.78 -3.25
N ALA A 107 1.42 -23.49 -3.03
CA ALA A 107 1.44 -22.48 -4.08
C ALA A 107 2.84 -22.30 -4.66
N ASN A 108 3.89 -22.23 -3.82
CA ASN A 108 5.27 -22.13 -4.26
C ASN A 108 5.68 -23.38 -5.07
N ASN A 109 5.32 -24.57 -4.62
CA ASN A 109 5.60 -25.82 -5.35
C ASN A 109 4.93 -25.85 -6.72
N ARG A 110 3.69 -25.36 -6.83
CA ARG A 110 2.99 -25.23 -8.12
C ARG A 110 3.69 -24.24 -9.04
N TRP A 111 4.15 -23.11 -8.50
CA TRP A 111 4.92 -22.12 -9.23
C TRP A 111 6.25 -22.70 -9.74
N GLU A 112 7.02 -23.33 -8.86
CA GLU A 112 8.29 -23.98 -9.21
C GLU A 112 8.12 -25.09 -10.26
N ALA A 113 7.04 -25.87 -10.17
CA ALA A 113 6.71 -26.89 -11.16
C ALA A 113 6.32 -26.29 -12.53
N ALA A 114 5.72 -25.10 -12.55
CA ALA A 114 5.33 -24.39 -13.78
C ALA A 114 6.51 -23.63 -14.44
N LEU A 115 7.52 -23.24 -13.66
CA LEU A 115 8.66 -22.45 -14.15
C LEU A 115 9.37 -23.03 -15.40
N PRO A 116 9.62 -24.35 -15.52
CA PRO A 116 10.28 -24.91 -16.69
C PRO A 116 9.49 -24.68 -17.99
N GLN A 117 8.17 -24.90 -17.95
CA GLN A 117 7.30 -24.70 -19.11
C GLN A 117 7.21 -23.22 -19.48
N ILE A 118 7.03 -22.34 -18.50
CA ILE A 118 7.02 -20.89 -18.72
C ILE A 118 8.34 -20.42 -19.35
N ARG A 119 9.48 -20.95 -18.87
CA ARG A 119 10.80 -20.63 -19.42
C ARG A 119 10.94 -21.10 -20.86
N GLU A 120 10.48 -22.31 -21.16
CA GLU A 120 10.52 -22.88 -22.51
C GLU A 120 9.64 -22.09 -23.48
N GLU A 121 8.39 -21.80 -23.10
CA GLU A 121 7.48 -20.97 -23.90
C GLU A 121 8.05 -19.57 -24.15
N TRP A 122 8.61 -18.93 -23.12
CA TRP A 122 9.24 -17.63 -23.26
C TRP A 122 10.47 -17.70 -24.18
N PHE A 123 11.31 -18.72 -24.03
CA PHE A 123 12.49 -18.92 -24.87
C PHE A 123 12.12 -19.13 -26.34
N ASN A 124 11.13 -19.99 -26.61
CA ASN A 124 10.66 -20.27 -27.96
C ASN A 124 10.05 -19.01 -28.60
N THR A 125 9.17 -18.32 -27.88
CA THR A 125 8.54 -17.07 -28.36
C THR A 125 9.59 -16.00 -28.66
N MET A 126 10.59 -15.83 -27.77
CA MET A 126 11.65 -14.86 -27.98
C MET A 126 12.57 -15.26 -29.14
N SER A 127 12.88 -16.55 -29.27
CA SER A 127 13.70 -17.07 -30.38
C SER A 127 13.01 -16.87 -31.73
N GLU A 128 11.72 -17.18 -31.85
CA GLU A 128 10.94 -16.94 -33.07
C GLU A 128 10.90 -15.45 -33.42
N LYS A 129 10.69 -14.59 -32.43
CA LYS A 129 10.68 -13.14 -32.63
C LYS A 129 12.04 -12.62 -33.11
N LEU A 130 13.14 -13.07 -32.49
CA LEU A 130 14.49 -12.68 -32.90
C LEU A 130 14.85 -13.17 -34.29
N LEU A 131 14.41 -14.38 -34.67
CA LEU A 131 14.61 -14.90 -36.02
C LEU A 131 13.83 -14.05 -37.05
N ALA A 132 12.57 -13.73 -36.77
CA ALA A 132 11.77 -12.90 -37.66
C ALA A 132 12.36 -11.48 -37.83
N GLU A 133 12.79 -10.85 -36.74
CA GLU A 133 13.44 -9.53 -36.76
C GLU A 133 14.78 -9.59 -37.51
N SER A 134 15.59 -10.62 -37.29
CA SER A 134 16.85 -10.80 -38.02
C SER A 134 16.64 -11.01 -39.52
N ASP A 135 15.63 -11.79 -39.92
CA ASP A 135 15.31 -12.00 -41.33
C ASP A 135 14.82 -10.71 -42.01
N GLU A 136 14.01 -9.90 -41.32
CA GLU A 136 13.57 -8.60 -41.79
C GLU A 136 14.75 -7.63 -41.97
N GLU A 137 15.64 -7.54 -40.98
CA GLU A 137 16.86 -6.72 -41.05
C GLU A 137 17.77 -7.16 -42.21
N ARG A 138 17.94 -8.47 -42.40
CA ARG A 138 18.74 -9.01 -43.52
C ARG A 138 18.15 -8.62 -44.87
N LEU A 139 16.84 -8.75 -45.04
CA LEU A 139 16.15 -8.37 -46.29
C LEU A 139 16.28 -6.87 -46.56
N GLU A 140 16.15 -6.04 -45.53
CA GLU A 140 16.34 -4.59 -45.66
C GLU A 140 17.78 -4.25 -46.05
N LEU A 141 18.76 -4.89 -45.42
CA LEU A 141 20.19 -4.71 -45.74
C LEU A 141 20.49 -5.11 -47.19
N GLU A 142 20.01 -6.27 -47.65
CA GLU A 142 20.20 -6.75 -49.02
C GLU A 142 19.57 -5.80 -50.04
N LYS A 143 18.36 -5.30 -49.77
CA LYS A 143 17.68 -4.31 -50.61
C LYS A 143 18.48 -3.01 -50.71
N ASN A 144 18.97 -2.51 -49.57
CA ASN A 144 19.78 -1.29 -49.51
C ASN A 144 21.12 -1.46 -50.23
N LEU A 145 21.80 -2.59 -50.04
CA LEU A 145 23.05 -2.91 -50.75
C LEU A 145 22.84 -2.99 -52.27
N ASN A 146 21.80 -3.70 -52.72
CA ASN A 146 21.49 -3.80 -54.14
C ASN A 146 21.21 -2.44 -54.76
N LYS A 147 20.49 -1.56 -54.04
CA LYS A 147 20.26 -0.18 -54.47
C LYS A 147 21.59 0.60 -54.59
N ILE A 148 22.43 0.57 -53.57
CA ILE A 148 23.74 1.26 -53.57
C ILE A 148 24.61 0.77 -54.74
N ILE A 149 24.67 -0.55 -54.96
CA ILE A 149 25.45 -1.15 -56.06
C ILE A 149 24.89 -0.70 -57.41
N THR A 150 23.56 -0.70 -57.57
CA THR A 150 22.90 -0.28 -58.81
C THR A 150 23.16 1.20 -59.10
N ASP A 151 22.97 2.08 -58.11
CA ASP A 151 23.21 3.52 -58.25
C ASP A 151 24.69 3.81 -58.58
N ALA A 152 25.63 3.09 -57.94
CA ALA A 152 27.05 3.21 -58.22
C ALA A 152 27.40 2.74 -59.64
N TRP A 153 26.79 1.63 -60.09
CA TRP A 153 26.96 1.10 -61.44
C TRP A 153 26.40 2.04 -62.51
N ASP A 154 25.22 2.60 -62.29
CA ASP A 154 24.60 3.58 -63.21
C ASP A 154 25.44 4.86 -63.31
N LYS A 155 25.95 5.35 -62.19
CA LYS A 155 26.87 6.49 -62.17
C LYS A 155 28.16 6.19 -62.93
N ALA A 156 28.74 5.01 -62.74
CA ALA A 156 29.93 4.59 -63.47
C ALA A 156 29.68 4.48 -64.99
N LYS A 157 28.55 3.88 -65.40
CA LYS A 157 28.13 3.82 -66.81
C LYS A 157 27.94 5.20 -67.43
N SER A 158 27.30 6.13 -66.72
CA SER A 158 27.11 7.50 -67.22
C SER A 158 28.45 8.17 -67.47
N LYS A 159 29.37 8.07 -66.50
CA LYS A 159 30.71 8.66 -66.61
C LYS A 159 31.50 8.11 -67.81
N VAL A 160 31.49 6.78 -68.01
CA VAL A 160 32.15 6.15 -69.17
C VAL A 160 31.54 6.63 -70.50
N ARG A 161 30.21 6.78 -70.57
CA ARG A 161 29.54 7.30 -71.78
C ARG A 161 29.92 8.75 -72.06
N GLU A 162 29.99 9.59 -71.03
CA GLU A 162 30.42 10.98 -71.15
C GLU A 162 31.87 11.06 -71.65
N GLU A 163 32.79 10.29 -71.06
CA GLU A 163 34.20 10.22 -71.47
C GLU A 163 34.32 9.80 -72.95
N TRP A 164 33.63 8.73 -73.37
CA TRP A 164 33.64 8.28 -74.76
C TRP A 164 33.02 9.28 -75.75
N ALA A 165 32.03 10.06 -75.32
CA ALA A 165 31.43 11.10 -76.16
C ALA A 165 32.34 12.33 -76.33
N THR A 166 33.31 12.53 -75.44
CA THR A 166 34.29 13.62 -75.52
C THR A 166 35.59 13.25 -76.22
N GLU A 167 35.89 11.95 -76.35
CA GLU A 167 37.10 11.44 -77.02
C GLU A 167 36.90 11.08 -78.50
N GLY A 168 35.66 11.10 -79.01
CA GLY A 168 35.32 10.90 -80.43
C GLY A 168 35.04 12.20 -81.16
#